data_AF-A0A5C6YJN2-F1
#
_entry.id   AF-A0A5C6YJN2-F1
#
_cell.length_a   1.000
_cell.length_b   1.000
_cell.length_c   1.000
_cell.angle_alpha   90.00
_cell.angle_beta   90.00
_cell.angle_gamma   90.00
#
_symmetry.space_group_name_H-M   'P 1'
#
loop_
_entity.id
_entity.type
_entity.pdbx_description
1 polymer ?
#
loop_
_entity_poly.entity_id
_entity_poly.type
_entity_poly.pdbx_seq_one_letter_code
_entity_poly.pdbx_strand_id
1 'polypeptide(L)'
;MIPPGFIQDLLARVDIVDIVGRHVDLKKAGINHKGLCPFHGEKTPSFTVSPSRQTFHCFGCGQHGNAVGFLMEHLGIGFIDAVRDLAQQAGMQVPEDDRSPQQREQEKAQKQRQATLTEILAKAGQHYRQQLKGNPRAIEYLKGRGLTGQIALQFGLGYAPDGWRSLASAFPSYDDPLLVETGLVILQDDPGKSEAEQRRYDRFRDRVMFPIRNVLGEVIGFGGRVLDKGEPKYLNSPETPVFHKGKELYGLYEARPAMRRRGYALVVEGYMDVVALAQHGFGNAVAT
;
A
#
# COMPACT_ATOMS: atom_id res chain seq x y z
N MET A 1 -6.06 19.46 1.65
CA MET A 1 -5.93 18.47 0.54
C MET A 1 -6.51 19.10 -0.72
N ILE A 2 -5.86 19.04 -1.88
CA ILE A 2 -6.42 19.62 -3.12
C ILE A 2 -7.58 18.72 -3.59
N PRO A 3 -8.81 19.24 -3.76
CA PRO A 3 -9.95 18.44 -4.18
C PRO A 3 -9.69 17.77 -5.54
N PRO A 4 -10.06 16.48 -5.74
CA PRO A 4 -9.89 15.80 -7.02
C PRO A 4 -10.51 16.54 -8.21
N GLY A 5 -11.67 17.20 -7.99
CA GLY A 5 -12.33 18.02 -9.01
C GLY A 5 -11.50 19.23 -9.46
N PHE A 6 -10.76 19.87 -8.54
CA PHE A 6 -9.91 21.02 -8.87
C PHE A 6 -8.79 20.64 -9.84
N ILE A 7 -8.21 19.45 -9.70
CA ILE A 7 -7.15 18.99 -10.61
C ILE A 7 -7.70 18.77 -12.02
N GLN A 8 -8.91 18.23 -12.14
CA GLN A 8 -9.57 18.04 -13.43
C GLN A 8 -9.87 19.39 -14.09
N ASP A 9 -10.41 20.35 -13.33
CA ASP A 9 -10.69 21.70 -13.80
C ASP A 9 -9.41 22.42 -14.22
N LEU A 10 -8.32 22.24 -13.46
CA LEU A 10 -7.02 22.80 -13.76
C LEU A 10 -6.45 22.26 -15.06
N LEU A 11 -6.45 20.93 -15.22
CA LEU A 11 -5.97 20.29 -16.45
C LEU A 11 -6.82 20.64 -17.67
N ALA A 12 -8.09 21.02 -17.49
CA ALA A 12 -8.95 21.49 -18.57
C ALA A 12 -8.67 22.95 -18.99
N ARG A 13 -8.01 23.75 -18.14
CA ARG A 13 -7.69 25.16 -18.41
C ARG A 13 -6.26 25.42 -18.89
N VAL A 14 -5.38 24.43 -18.78
CA VAL A 14 -4.01 24.53 -19.28
C VAL A 14 -3.85 23.75 -20.58
N ASP A 15 -3.08 24.30 -21.53
CA ASP A 15 -2.63 23.53 -22.69
C ASP A 15 -1.23 22.99 -22.44
N ILE A 16 -1.08 21.67 -22.45
CA ILE A 16 0.21 21.01 -22.28
C ILE A 16 1.27 21.47 -23.29
N VAL A 17 0.86 21.88 -24.51
CA VAL A 17 1.80 22.40 -25.52
C VAL A 17 2.44 23.69 -25.02
N ASP A 18 1.66 24.58 -24.41
CA ASP A 18 2.15 25.83 -23.85
C ASP A 18 3.03 25.61 -22.63
N ILE A 19 2.65 24.66 -21.76
CA ILE A 19 3.43 24.32 -20.57
C ILE A 19 4.79 23.75 -20.97
N VAL A 20 4.81 22.75 -21.85
CA VAL A 20 6.07 22.13 -22.29
C VAL A 20 6.90 23.11 -23.14
N GLY A 21 6.25 23.88 -24.02
CA GLY A 21 6.90 24.80 -24.94
C GLY A 21 7.71 25.91 -24.28
N ARG A 22 7.47 26.18 -22.99
CA ARG A 22 8.31 27.10 -22.19
C ARG A 22 9.68 26.54 -21.82
N HIS A 23 9.81 25.21 -21.85
CA HIS A 23 10.99 24.49 -21.39
C HIS A 23 11.71 23.73 -22.51
N VAL A 24 10.97 23.38 -23.57
CA VAL A 24 11.46 22.57 -24.69
C VAL A 24 11.09 23.25 -25.99
N ASP A 25 12.07 23.40 -26.89
CA ASP A 25 11.83 23.86 -28.25
C ASP A 25 11.01 22.84 -29.03
N LEU A 26 9.71 23.08 -29.12
CA LEU A 26 8.75 22.25 -29.80
C LEU A 26 8.54 22.72 -31.25
N LYS A 27 8.63 21.80 -32.20
CA LYS A 27 8.27 22.00 -33.61
C LYS A 27 7.03 21.22 -33.96
N LYS A 28 6.14 21.81 -34.74
CA LYS A 28 4.93 21.14 -35.21
C LYS A 28 5.28 19.96 -36.12
N ALA A 29 4.69 18.80 -35.84
CA ALA A 29 4.88 17.54 -36.54
C ALA A 29 3.51 16.86 -36.75
N GLY A 30 2.82 17.24 -37.83
CA GLY A 30 1.46 16.82 -38.09
C GLY A 30 0.49 17.39 -37.06
N ILE A 31 -0.27 16.51 -36.40
CA ILE A 31 -1.22 16.87 -35.33
C ILE A 31 -0.55 17.07 -33.96
N ASN A 32 0.73 16.69 -33.83
CA ASN A 32 1.49 16.73 -32.59
C ASN A 32 2.62 17.76 -32.67
N HIS A 33 3.28 17.97 -31.55
CA HIS A 33 4.53 18.73 -31.47
C HIS A 33 5.68 17.80 -31.08
N LYS A 34 6.88 18.05 -31.61
CA LYS A 34 8.09 17.27 -31.30
C LYS A 34 9.26 18.15 -30.90
N GLY A 35 10.08 17.66 -29.97
CA GLY A 35 11.30 18.31 -29.50
C GLY A 35 12.32 17.30 -29.01
N LEU A 36 13.48 17.80 -28.56
CA LEU A 36 14.44 16.98 -27.81
C LEU A 36 13.88 16.73 -26.41
N CYS A 37 14.05 15.51 -25.91
CA CYS A 37 13.57 15.13 -24.60
C CYS A 37 14.37 15.86 -23.50
N PRO A 38 13.69 16.53 -22.55
CA PRO A 38 14.39 17.17 -21.43
C PRO A 38 14.81 16.19 -20.33
N PHE A 39 14.40 14.91 -20.43
CA PHE A 39 14.63 13.89 -19.40
C PHE A 39 15.83 12.98 -19.69
N HIS A 40 16.39 13.04 -20.90
CA HIS A 40 17.60 12.29 -21.26
C HIS A 40 18.34 12.98 -22.41
N GLY A 41 19.64 12.75 -22.51
CA GLY A 41 20.45 13.32 -23.59
C GLY A 41 20.24 12.60 -24.92
N GLU A 42 19.74 13.31 -25.93
CA GLU A 42 19.58 12.81 -27.30
C GLU A 42 19.93 13.87 -28.35
N LYS A 43 20.24 13.43 -29.58
CA LYS A 43 20.49 14.32 -30.73
C LYS A 43 19.33 14.38 -31.73
N THR A 44 18.42 13.41 -31.66
CA THR A 44 17.28 13.27 -32.55
C THR A 44 15.98 13.43 -31.76
N PRO A 45 15.05 14.32 -32.16
CA PRO A 45 13.80 14.53 -31.42
C PRO A 45 12.96 13.26 -31.23
N SER A 46 12.85 12.75 -30.00
CA SER A 46 11.95 11.64 -29.65
C SER A 46 10.81 12.06 -28.72
N PHE A 47 10.84 13.28 -28.20
CA PHE A 47 9.81 13.83 -27.33
C PHE A 47 8.61 14.30 -28.15
N THR A 48 7.42 13.77 -27.87
CA THR A 48 6.19 14.11 -28.58
C THR A 48 5.13 14.63 -27.61
N VAL A 49 4.48 15.74 -27.94
CA VAL A 49 3.38 16.35 -27.18
C VAL A 49 2.12 16.33 -28.03
N SER A 50 1.03 15.82 -27.46
CA SER A 50 -0.26 15.66 -28.13
C SER A 50 -1.27 16.69 -27.59
N PRO A 51 -1.60 17.75 -28.36
CA PRO A 51 -2.59 18.75 -27.95
C PRO A 51 -3.97 18.14 -27.73
N SER A 52 -4.37 17.18 -28.58
CA SER A 52 -5.68 16.53 -28.49
C SER A 52 -5.84 15.60 -27.28
N ARG A 53 -4.76 15.05 -26.76
CA ARG A 53 -4.77 14.14 -25.60
C ARG A 53 -4.33 14.83 -24.31
N GLN A 54 -3.80 16.05 -24.41
CA GLN A 54 -3.21 16.78 -23.29
C GLN A 54 -2.15 15.96 -22.53
N THR A 55 -1.30 15.25 -23.30
CA THR A 55 -0.24 14.37 -22.78
C THR A 55 1.05 14.49 -23.59
N PHE A 56 2.19 14.18 -22.96
CA PHE A 56 3.48 13.99 -23.63
C PHE A 56 3.93 12.51 -23.54
N HIS A 57 4.78 12.11 -24.47
CA HIS A 57 5.47 10.83 -24.47
C HIS A 57 6.83 10.95 -25.16
N CYS A 58 7.88 10.42 -24.55
CA CYS A 58 9.20 10.28 -25.14
C CYS A 58 9.40 8.87 -25.68
N PHE A 59 9.66 8.74 -26.99
CA PHE A 59 9.93 7.44 -27.61
C PHE A 59 11.36 6.92 -27.37
N GLY A 60 12.29 7.76 -26.89
CA GLY A 60 13.64 7.36 -26.52
C GLY A 60 13.73 6.74 -25.12
N CYS A 61 13.28 7.45 -24.09
CA CYS A 61 13.38 7.01 -22.69
C CYS A 61 12.07 6.46 -22.09
N GLY A 62 10.94 6.58 -22.78
CA GLY A 62 9.63 6.08 -22.30
C GLY A 62 8.90 7.00 -21.32
N GLN A 63 9.48 8.15 -20.93
CA GLN A 63 8.81 9.10 -20.04
C GLN A 63 7.50 9.60 -20.65
N HIS A 64 6.42 9.60 -19.87
CA HIS A 64 5.10 10.06 -20.32
C HIS A 64 4.32 10.70 -19.18
N GLY A 65 3.35 11.55 -19.51
CA GLY A 65 2.54 12.23 -18.49
C GLY A 65 1.65 13.34 -19.04
N ASN A 66 1.02 14.07 -18.13
CA ASN A 66 0.26 15.29 -18.40
C ASN A 66 1.09 16.53 -17.99
N ALA A 67 0.49 17.72 -18.03
CA ALA A 67 1.15 18.97 -17.65
C ALA A 67 1.73 18.96 -16.21
N VAL A 68 0.98 18.42 -15.24
CA VAL A 68 1.46 18.30 -13.84
C VAL A 68 2.67 17.38 -13.77
N GLY A 69 2.57 16.19 -14.38
CA GLY A 69 3.65 15.22 -14.41
C GLY A 69 4.90 15.77 -15.10
N PHE A 70 4.75 16.57 -16.16
CA PHE A 70 5.87 17.22 -16.84
C PHE A 70 6.64 18.13 -15.88
N LEU A 71 5.95 19.03 -15.17
CA LEU A 71 6.61 19.98 -14.25
C LEU A 71 7.29 19.27 -13.08
N MET A 72 6.65 18.23 -12.52
CA MET A 72 7.24 17.45 -11.44
C MET A 72 8.57 16.81 -11.87
N GLU A 73 8.59 16.19 -13.04
CA GLU A 73 9.79 15.49 -13.54
C GLU A 73 10.85 16.48 -14.05
N HIS A 74 10.43 17.56 -14.72
CA HIS A 74 11.36 18.50 -15.36
C HIS A 74 11.98 19.48 -14.37
N LEU A 75 11.19 19.97 -13.40
CA LEU A 75 11.64 20.94 -12.41
C LEU A 75 12.02 20.29 -11.07
N GLY A 76 11.74 19.00 -10.89
CA GLY A 76 11.99 18.30 -9.63
C GLY A 76 11.13 18.80 -8.46
N ILE A 77 10.00 19.44 -8.75
CA ILE A 77 9.10 20.02 -7.74
C ILE A 77 8.03 19.04 -7.28
N GLY A 78 7.55 19.21 -6.05
CA GLY A 78 6.48 18.39 -5.50
C GLY A 78 5.13 18.61 -6.20
N PHE A 79 4.21 17.65 -6.06
CA PHE A 79 2.88 17.71 -6.67
C PHE A 79 2.11 19.00 -6.34
N ILE A 80 2.15 19.45 -5.08
CA ILE A 80 1.43 20.66 -4.65
C ILE A 80 2.01 21.90 -5.34
N ASP A 81 3.34 21.98 -5.47
CA ASP A 81 4.00 23.11 -6.10
C ASP A 81 3.76 23.12 -7.62
N ALA A 82 3.78 21.95 -8.27
CA ALA A 82 3.40 21.81 -9.67
C ALA A 82 1.94 22.23 -9.93
N VAL A 83 1.02 21.86 -9.04
CA VAL A 83 -0.39 22.27 -9.14
C VAL A 83 -0.55 23.78 -8.90
N ARG A 84 0.19 24.36 -7.96
CA ARG A 84 0.18 25.81 -7.70
C ARG A 84 0.72 26.61 -8.88
N ASP A 85 1.81 26.16 -9.48
CA ASP A 85 2.40 26.80 -10.64
C ASP A 85 1.40 26.83 -11.82
N LEU A 86 0.83 25.68 -12.16
CA LEU A 86 -0.19 25.59 -13.22
C LEU A 86 -1.43 26.41 -12.90
N ALA A 87 -1.90 26.39 -11.65
CA ALA A 87 -3.08 27.14 -11.25
C ALA A 87 -2.85 28.65 -11.35
N GLN A 88 -1.68 29.13 -10.95
CA GLN A 88 -1.29 30.53 -11.13
C GLN A 88 -1.29 30.93 -12.61
N GLN A 89 -0.78 30.08 -13.49
CA GLN A 89 -0.80 30.30 -14.94
C GLN A 89 -2.22 30.32 -15.52
N ALA A 90 -3.11 29.47 -15.00
CA ALA A 90 -4.50 29.39 -15.41
C ALA A 90 -5.43 30.43 -14.73
N GLY A 91 -4.88 31.33 -13.91
CA GLY A 91 -5.67 32.29 -13.12
C GLY A 91 -6.61 31.62 -12.11
N MET A 92 -6.29 30.39 -11.68
CA MET A 92 -7.04 29.61 -10.71
C MET A 92 -6.42 29.77 -9.32
N GLN A 93 -7.26 30.06 -8.34
CA GLN A 93 -6.83 29.99 -6.94
C GLN A 93 -6.86 28.53 -6.50
N VAL A 94 -5.69 27.97 -6.17
CA VAL A 94 -5.62 26.65 -5.53
C VAL A 94 -6.36 26.76 -4.20
N PRO A 95 -7.33 25.87 -3.91
CA PRO A 95 -7.99 25.85 -2.61
C PRO A 95 -6.93 25.83 -1.52
N GLU A 96 -6.98 26.82 -0.64
CA GLU A 96 -6.09 26.83 0.50
C GLU A 96 -6.36 25.59 1.33
N ASP A 97 -5.30 25.09 1.94
CA ASP A 97 -5.47 24.03 2.90
C ASP A 97 -6.06 24.65 4.17
N ASP A 98 -7.40 24.80 4.19
CA ASP A 98 -8.25 25.42 5.25
C ASP A 98 -8.08 24.78 6.64
N ARG A 99 -7.18 23.80 6.74
CA ARG A 99 -6.80 23.15 7.98
C ARG A 99 -6.05 24.13 8.86
N SER A 100 -6.59 24.36 10.05
CA SER A 100 -5.92 25.14 11.10
C SER A 100 -4.55 24.52 11.45
N PRO A 101 -3.60 25.30 12.02
CA PRO A 101 -2.32 24.76 12.50
C PRO A 101 -2.52 23.54 13.42
N GLN A 102 -3.55 23.58 14.27
CA GLN A 102 -3.93 22.48 15.16
C GLN A 102 -4.38 21.24 14.39
N GLN A 103 -5.19 21.39 13.33
CA GLN A 103 -5.61 20.26 12.49
C GLN A 103 -4.43 19.63 11.74
N ARG A 104 -3.47 20.44 11.28
CA ARG A 104 -2.23 19.93 10.64
C ARG A 104 -1.36 19.15 11.62
N GLU A 105 -1.23 19.65 12.84
CA GLU A 105 -0.49 18.95 13.89
C GLU A 105 -1.15 17.63 14.29
N GLN A 106 -2.48 17.62 14.43
CA GLN A 106 -3.27 16.41 14.69
C GLN A 106 -3.09 15.36 13.58
N GLU A 107 -3.18 15.75 12.31
CA GLU A 107 -2.93 14.84 11.19
C GLU A 107 -1.50 14.30 11.17
N LYS A 108 -0.51 15.15 11.46
CA LYS A 108 0.89 14.73 11.53
C LYS A 108 1.08 13.70 12.64
N ALA A 109 0.51 13.96 13.82
CA ALA A 109 0.53 13.03 14.94
C ALA A 109 -0.18 11.70 14.59
N GLN A 110 -1.33 11.77 13.91
CA GLN A 110 -2.06 10.58 13.46
C GLN A 110 -1.24 9.75 12.46
N LYS A 111 -0.61 10.39 11.47
CA LYS A 111 0.27 9.73 10.51
C LYS A 111 1.48 9.08 11.17
N GLN A 112 2.12 9.79 12.11
CA GLN A 112 3.24 9.26 12.87
C GLN A 112 2.81 8.02 13.66
N ARG A 113 1.65 8.08 14.32
CA ARG A 113 1.09 6.95 15.06
C ARG A 113 0.78 5.76 14.16
N GLN A 114 0.16 5.99 13.01
CA GLN A 114 -0.10 4.93 12.02
C GLN A 114 1.20 4.26 11.55
N ALA A 115 2.24 5.04 11.24
CA ALA A 115 3.54 4.51 10.84
C ALA A 115 4.16 3.62 11.94
N THR A 116 4.10 4.05 13.20
CA THR A 116 4.57 3.24 14.33
C THR A 116 3.80 1.91 14.45
N LEU A 117 2.47 1.93 14.29
CA LEU A 117 1.66 0.72 14.34
C LEU A 117 1.98 -0.24 13.19
N THR A 118 2.15 0.26 11.96
CA THR A 118 2.51 -0.57 10.80
C THR A 118 3.93 -1.13 10.90
N GLU A 119 4.87 -0.41 11.50
CA GLU A 119 6.23 -0.91 11.80
C GLU A 119 6.20 -2.11 12.77
N ILE A 120 5.41 -2.02 13.84
CA ILE A 120 5.21 -3.12 14.81
C ILE A 120 4.62 -4.35 14.11
N LEU A 121 3.58 -4.14 13.29
CA LEU A 121 2.94 -5.21 12.53
C LEU A 121 3.89 -5.82 11.50
N ALA A 122 4.70 -5.01 10.82
CA ALA A 122 5.73 -5.50 9.90
C ALA A 122 6.76 -6.37 10.62
N LYS A 123 7.20 -5.97 11.82
CA LYS A 123 8.12 -6.75 12.66
C LYS A 123 7.50 -8.09 13.10
N ALA A 124 6.24 -8.08 13.53
CA ALA A 124 5.51 -9.32 13.84
C ALA A 124 5.39 -10.23 12.60
N GLY A 125 5.11 -9.66 11.43
CA GLY A 125 5.05 -10.40 10.17
C GLY A 125 6.39 -11.04 9.80
N GLN A 126 7.50 -10.34 10.00
CA GLN A 126 8.84 -10.90 9.82
C GLN A 126 9.10 -12.05 10.80
N HIS A 127 8.72 -11.89 12.06
CA HIS A 127 8.84 -12.95 13.06
C HIS A 127 8.04 -14.20 12.66
N TYR A 128 6.77 -14.06 12.29
CA TYR A 128 5.95 -15.20 11.85
C TYR A 128 6.53 -15.90 10.61
N ARG A 129 7.12 -15.16 9.67
CA ARG A 129 7.81 -15.74 8.52
C ARG A 129 9.04 -16.55 8.93
N GLN A 130 9.80 -16.08 9.92
CA GLN A 130 10.93 -16.84 10.48
C GLN A 130 10.46 -18.10 11.17
N GLN A 131 9.40 -18.02 11.99
CA GLN A 131 8.79 -19.17 12.65
C GLN A 131 8.31 -20.22 11.64
N LEU A 132 7.70 -19.80 10.53
CA LEU A 132 7.27 -20.72 9.47
C LEU A 132 8.44 -21.50 8.88
N LYS A 133 9.58 -20.84 8.60
CA LYS A 133 10.76 -21.51 8.04
C LYS A 133 11.31 -22.60 8.96
N GLY A 134 11.20 -22.42 10.27
CA GLY A 134 11.66 -23.37 11.28
C GLY A 134 10.64 -24.43 11.68
N ASN A 135 9.43 -24.45 11.08
CA ASN A 135 8.34 -25.32 11.51
C ASN A 135 7.90 -26.29 10.40
N PRO A 136 8.41 -27.55 10.41
CA PRO A 136 8.05 -28.55 9.41
C PRO A 136 6.55 -28.85 9.32
N ARG A 137 5.82 -28.86 10.45
CA ARG A 137 4.36 -29.11 10.48
C ARG A 137 3.61 -28.05 9.68
N ALA A 138 3.91 -26.78 9.88
CA ALA A 138 3.29 -25.68 9.14
C ALA A 138 3.67 -25.67 7.66
N ILE A 139 4.93 -26.03 7.34
CA ILE A 139 5.40 -26.16 5.95
C ILE A 139 4.65 -27.29 5.23
N GLU A 140 4.60 -28.48 5.82
CA GLU A 140 3.91 -29.63 5.23
C GLU A 140 2.41 -29.40 5.12
N TYR A 141 1.81 -28.68 6.06
CA TYR A 141 0.43 -28.23 5.94
C TYR A 141 0.21 -27.36 4.69
N LEU A 142 1.05 -26.36 4.46
CA LEU A 142 0.96 -25.48 3.28
C LEU A 142 1.18 -26.26 1.97
N LYS A 143 2.16 -27.16 1.95
CA LYS A 143 2.40 -28.05 0.80
C LYS A 143 1.22 -28.99 0.54
N GLY A 144 0.62 -29.55 1.58
CA GLY A 144 -0.60 -30.37 1.49
C GLY A 144 -1.81 -29.57 0.98
N ARG A 145 -1.76 -28.24 1.04
CA ARG A 145 -2.72 -27.32 0.41
C ARG A 145 -2.31 -26.88 -1.00
N GLY A 146 -1.23 -27.43 -1.55
CA GLY A 146 -0.72 -27.11 -2.88
C GLY A 146 0.03 -25.78 -2.96
N LEU A 147 0.37 -25.14 -1.84
CA LEU A 147 1.07 -23.86 -1.84
C LEU A 147 2.59 -24.04 -1.87
N THR A 148 3.24 -23.38 -2.82
CA THR A 148 4.69 -23.36 -2.98
C THR A 148 5.36 -22.38 -2.01
N GLY A 149 6.66 -22.58 -1.76
CA GLY A 149 7.45 -21.60 -1.02
C GLY A 149 7.52 -20.23 -1.70
N GLN A 150 7.41 -20.16 -3.03
CA GLN A 150 7.41 -18.91 -3.79
C GLN A 150 6.15 -18.09 -3.52
N ILE A 151 4.97 -18.70 -3.58
CA ILE A 151 3.73 -17.97 -3.31
C ILE A 151 3.63 -17.59 -1.82
N ALA A 152 4.07 -18.47 -0.92
CA ALA A 152 4.17 -18.16 0.50
C ALA A 152 5.08 -16.96 0.76
N LEU A 153 6.21 -16.87 0.04
CA LEU A 153 7.13 -15.74 0.13
C LEU A 153 6.50 -14.44 -0.40
N GLN A 154 5.84 -14.49 -1.57
CA GLN A 154 5.20 -13.34 -2.21
C GLN A 154 4.14 -12.68 -1.31
N PHE A 155 3.25 -13.50 -0.75
CA PHE A 155 2.20 -13.04 0.18
C PHE A 155 2.69 -12.86 1.61
N GLY A 156 3.96 -13.17 1.90
CA GLY A 156 4.55 -13.03 3.23
C GLY A 156 3.92 -13.94 4.29
N LEU A 157 3.46 -15.13 3.90
CA LEU A 157 2.85 -16.09 4.83
C LEU A 157 3.82 -16.46 5.96
N GLY A 158 3.28 -16.63 7.15
CA GLY A 158 4.02 -16.97 8.35
C GLY A 158 3.32 -18.04 9.19
N TYR A 159 3.85 -18.28 10.39
CA TYR A 159 3.28 -19.18 11.37
C TYR A 159 3.38 -18.56 12.76
N ALA A 160 2.28 -18.56 13.49
CA ALA A 160 2.22 -18.21 14.90
C ALA A 160 2.31 -19.52 15.71
N PRO A 161 3.36 -19.72 16.54
CA PRO A 161 3.48 -20.90 17.38
C PRO A 161 2.33 -21.04 18.39
N ASP A 162 2.22 -22.21 19.01
CA ASP A 162 1.15 -22.58 19.95
C ASP A 162 1.28 -21.96 21.34
N GLY A 163 2.47 -21.44 21.67
CA GLY A 163 2.76 -20.77 22.94
C GLY A 163 1.91 -19.52 23.19
N TRP A 164 1.63 -19.24 24.47
CA TRP A 164 0.83 -18.08 24.88
C TRP A 164 1.53 -16.74 24.71
N ARG A 165 2.87 -16.71 24.58
CA ARG A 165 3.69 -15.49 24.50
C ARG A 165 4.87 -15.66 23.54
N SER A 166 4.67 -16.38 22.44
CA SER A 166 5.74 -16.63 21.46
C SER A 166 6.26 -15.33 20.82
N LEU A 167 5.40 -14.33 20.64
CA LEU A 167 5.77 -12.99 20.16
C LEU A 167 6.69 -12.23 21.12
N ALA A 168 6.79 -12.60 22.41
CA ALA A 168 7.68 -11.93 23.35
C ALA A 168 9.14 -11.96 22.88
N SER A 169 9.54 -12.99 22.14
CA SER A 169 10.88 -13.08 21.54
C SER A 169 11.12 -12.11 20.37
N ALA A 170 10.06 -11.53 19.80
CA ALA A 170 10.14 -10.59 18.68
C ALA A 170 10.29 -9.12 19.12
N PHE A 171 9.96 -8.80 20.37
CA PHE A 171 9.88 -7.43 20.87
C PHE A 171 10.73 -7.23 22.13
N PRO A 172 11.43 -6.08 22.28
CA PRO A 172 12.22 -5.81 23.49
C PRO A 172 11.36 -5.73 24.76
N SER A 173 10.14 -5.23 24.64
CA SER A 173 9.14 -5.12 25.70
C SER A 173 7.83 -5.72 25.19
N TYR A 174 7.41 -6.82 25.80
CA TYR A 174 6.15 -7.50 25.47
C TYR A 174 4.93 -6.84 26.13
N ASP A 175 5.19 -6.02 27.14
CA ASP A 175 4.21 -5.21 27.85
C ASP A 175 3.94 -3.85 27.17
N ASP A 176 4.63 -3.53 26.07
CA ASP A 176 4.35 -2.36 25.24
C ASP A 176 2.85 -2.27 24.88
N PRO A 177 2.13 -1.20 25.31
CA PRO A 177 0.72 -1.00 25.01
C PRO A 177 0.39 -1.03 23.51
N LEU A 178 1.36 -0.68 22.64
CA LEU A 178 1.16 -0.69 21.19
C LEU A 178 0.95 -2.11 20.64
N LEU A 179 1.43 -3.15 21.32
CA LEU A 179 1.15 -4.54 20.95
C LEU A 179 -0.33 -4.91 21.16
N VAL A 180 -0.99 -4.29 22.14
CA VAL A 180 -2.43 -4.41 22.35
C VAL A 180 -3.19 -3.57 21.33
N GLU A 181 -2.75 -2.33 21.07
CA GLU A 181 -3.37 -1.42 20.10
C GLU A 181 -3.35 -1.97 18.66
N THR A 182 -2.27 -2.66 18.27
CA THR A 182 -2.17 -3.37 16.98
C THR A 182 -2.99 -4.66 16.91
N GLY A 183 -3.58 -5.09 18.03
CA GLY A 183 -4.36 -6.32 18.13
C GLY A 183 -3.51 -7.60 18.08
N LEU A 184 -2.19 -7.50 18.26
CA LEU A 184 -1.29 -8.65 18.33
C LEU A 184 -1.36 -9.36 19.69
N VAL A 185 -1.59 -8.59 20.76
CA VAL A 185 -1.68 -9.08 22.15
C VAL A 185 -3.07 -8.78 22.70
N ILE A 186 -3.63 -9.76 23.43
CA ILE A 186 -4.84 -9.58 24.21
C ILE A 186 -4.42 -9.24 25.64
N LEU A 187 -4.92 -8.11 26.14
CA LEU A 187 -4.86 -7.76 27.55
C LEU A 187 -6.15 -8.21 28.22
N GLN A 188 -6.04 -9.15 29.15
CA GLN A 188 -7.17 -9.52 30.00
C GLN A 188 -7.13 -8.66 31.26
N ASP A 189 -8.00 -7.66 31.29
CA ASP A 189 -8.20 -6.80 32.45
C ASP A 189 -9.07 -7.53 33.48
N ASP A 190 -8.55 -7.65 34.71
CA ASP A 190 -9.19 -8.37 35.81
C ASP A 190 -9.36 -7.37 36.97
N PRO A 191 -10.59 -6.87 37.21
CA PRO A 191 -10.84 -5.84 38.20
C PRO A 191 -10.53 -6.39 39.60
N GLY A 192 -9.36 -6.01 40.12
CA GLY A 192 -8.81 -6.50 41.39
C GLY A 192 -7.34 -6.88 41.34
N LYS A 193 -6.74 -6.95 40.13
CA LYS A 193 -5.31 -7.19 39.93
C LYS A 193 -4.59 -5.89 39.54
N SER A 194 -3.36 -5.75 40.01
CA SER A 194 -2.48 -4.64 39.59
C SER A 194 -2.13 -4.75 38.11
N GLU A 195 -1.69 -3.65 37.47
CA GLU A 195 -1.21 -3.67 36.08
C GLU A 195 -0.11 -4.74 35.85
N ALA A 196 0.72 -5.01 36.86
CA ALA A 196 1.76 -6.04 36.81
C ALA A 196 1.20 -7.47 36.80
N GLU A 197 -0.04 -7.67 37.27
CA GLU A 197 -0.72 -8.96 37.36
C GLU A 197 -1.71 -9.21 36.22
N GLN A 198 -1.96 -8.21 35.36
CA GLN A 198 -2.81 -8.35 34.18
C GLN A 198 -2.23 -9.39 33.21
N ARG A 199 -3.09 -10.30 32.73
CA ARG A 199 -2.66 -11.38 31.85
C ARG A 199 -2.62 -10.90 30.40
N ARG A 200 -1.40 -10.83 29.86
CA ARG A 200 -1.13 -10.61 28.42
C ARG A 200 -0.81 -11.91 27.71
N TYR A 201 -1.37 -12.11 26.52
CA TYR A 201 -1.05 -13.25 25.66
C TYR A 201 -1.28 -12.96 24.18
N ASP A 202 -0.58 -13.69 23.32
CA ASP A 202 -0.63 -13.54 21.87
C ASP A 202 -2.04 -13.82 21.37
N ARG A 203 -2.59 -12.96 20.50
CA ARG A 203 -3.90 -13.17 19.88
C ARG A 203 -3.91 -14.42 19.00
N PHE A 204 -2.85 -14.59 18.21
CA PHE A 204 -2.71 -15.67 17.24
C PHE A 204 -1.81 -16.76 17.82
N ARG A 205 -2.30 -18.00 17.85
CA ARG A 205 -1.60 -19.16 18.39
C ARG A 205 -1.94 -20.38 17.56
N ASP A 206 -0.93 -21.21 17.26
CA ASP A 206 -1.00 -22.42 16.41
C ASP A 206 -1.72 -22.17 15.06
N ARG A 207 -1.30 -21.12 14.34
CA ARG A 207 -1.96 -20.67 13.10
C ARG A 207 -0.99 -20.35 11.98
N VAL A 208 -1.35 -20.70 10.76
CA VAL A 208 -0.78 -20.10 9.55
C VAL A 208 -1.25 -18.66 9.47
N MET A 209 -0.29 -17.75 9.30
CA MET A 209 -0.50 -16.30 9.31
C MET A 209 -0.50 -15.75 7.89
N PHE A 210 -1.53 -14.96 7.58
CA PHE A 210 -1.75 -14.25 6.34
C PHE A 210 -1.66 -12.75 6.64
N PRO A 211 -0.55 -12.06 6.37
CA PRO A 211 -0.47 -10.62 6.58
C PRO A 211 -1.45 -9.91 5.65
N ILE A 212 -2.22 -8.97 6.20
CA ILE A 212 -3.13 -8.11 5.44
C ILE A 212 -2.38 -6.81 5.17
N ARG A 213 -2.28 -6.45 3.89
CA ARG A 213 -1.56 -5.25 3.44
C ARG A 213 -2.53 -4.19 2.93
N ASN A 214 -2.27 -2.93 3.27
CA ASN A 214 -2.98 -1.81 2.67
C ASN A 214 -2.55 -1.60 1.20
N VAL A 215 -3.14 -0.61 0.52
CA VAL A 215 -2.83 -0.29 -0.88
C VAL A 215 -1.37 0.13 -1.15
N LEU A 216 -0.65 0.56 -0.10
CA LEU A 216 0.77 0.93 -0.13
C LEU A 216 1.69 -0.27 0.12
N GLY A 217 1.15 -1.41 0.57
CA GLY A 217 1.90 -2.63 0.88
C GLY A 217 2.31 -2.78 2.35
N GLU A 218 1.91 -1.84 3.21
CA GLU A 218 2.19 -1.89 4.64
C GLU A 218 1.32 -2.94 5.32
N VAL A 219 1.88 -3.71 6.24
CA VAL A 219 1.11 -4.70 7.02
C VAL A 219 0.26 -3.96 8.04
N ILE A 220 -1.05 -4.12 7.92
CA ILE A 220 -2.04 -3.45 8.79
C ILE A 220 -2.76 -4.42 9.72
N GLY A 221 -2.69 -5.72 9.46
CA GLY A 221 -3.28 -6.74 10.30
C GLY A 221 -2.93 -8.14 9.82
N PHE A 222 -3.56 -9.14 10.43
CA PHE A 222 -3.35 -10.54 10.09
C PHE A 222 -4.66 -11.31 10.04
N GLY A 223 -4.76 -12.23 9.09
CA GLY A 223 -5.62 -13.40 9.17
C GLY A 223 -4.82 -14.60 9.68
N GLY A 224 -5.44 -15.46 10.48
CA GLY A 224 -4.81 -16.62 11.11
C GLY A 224 -5.66 -17.87 10.95
N ARG A 225 -5.14 -18.90 10.30
CA ARG A 225 -5.84 -20.15 10.03
C ARG A 225 -5.27 -21.30 10.86
N VAL A 226 -6.13 -22.05 11.55
CA VAL A 226 -5.69 -23.27 12.27
C VAL A 226 -5.15 -24.32 11.30
N LEU A 227 -4.12 -25.06 11.73
CA LEU A 227 -3.56 -26.17 10.95
C LEU A 227 -4.47 -27.40 11.07
N ASP A 228 -4.83 -27.76 12.31
CA ASP A 228 -5.59 -28.96 12.64
C ASP A 228 -6.95 -28.60 13.28
N LYS A 229 -7.34 -29.30 14.35
CA LYS A 229 -8.56 -29.03 15.11
C LYS A 229 -8.37 -27.79 15.98
N GLY A 230 -9.29 -26.84 15.87
CA GLY A 230 -9.31 -25.64 16.70
C GLY A 230 -10.35 -24.65 16.18
N GLU A 231 -10.94 -23.88 17.09
CA GLU A 231 -11.93 -22.87 16.75
C GLU A 231 -11.46 -21.46 17.16
N PRO A 232 -11.82 -20.43 16.39
CA PRO A 232 -12.43 -20.50 15.06
C PRO A 232 -11.41 -20.94 14.00
N LYS A 233 -11.90 -21.51 12.89
CA LYS A 233 -11.05 -21.96 11.76
C LYS A 233 -10.17 -20.83 11.21
N TYR A 234 -10.75 -19.63 11.11
CA TYR A 234 -10.06 -18.38 10.77
C TYR A 234 -10.28 -17.36 11.89
N LEU A 235 -9.22 -16.64 12.23
CA LEU A 235 -9.23 -15.54 13.18
C LEU A 235 -8.57 -14.33 12.51
N ASN A 236 -9.21 -13.18 12.53
CA ASN A 236 -8.62 -11.95 12.03
C ASN A 236 -8.18 -11.06 13.18
N SER A 237 -7.28 -10.11 12.88
CA SER A 237 -7.06 -8.94 13.72
C SER A 237 -8.42 -8.28 14.08
N PRO A 238 -8.55 -7.73 15.30
CA PRO A 238 -9.72 -6.91 15.63
C PRO A 238 -9.65 -5.60 14.83
N GLU A 239 -10.71 -4.77 14.89
CA GLU A 239 -10.62 -3.39 14.42
C GLU A 239 -9.51 -2.64 15.18
N THR A 240 -8.65 -1.92 14.45
CA THR A 240 -7.55 -1.10 15.01
C THR A 240 -7.46 0.24 14.28
N PRO A 241 -6.63 1.19 14.75
CA PRO A 241 -6.43 2.46 14.03
C PRO A 241 -5.84 2.32 12.61
N VAL A 242 -5.30 1.15 12.26
CA VAL A 242 -4.70 0.88 10.94
C VAL A 242 -5.43 -0.23 10.16
N PHE A 243 -6.36 -0.96 10.78
CA PHE A 243 -7.10 -2.04 10.13
C PHE A 243 -8.60 -1.94 10.37
N HIS A 244 -9.33 -1.83 9.26
CA HIS A 244 -10.78 -1.79 9.22
C HIS A 244 -11.33 -2.88 8.30
N LYS A 245 -11.88 -3.96 8.85
CA LYS A 245 -12.25 -5.15 8.08
C LYS A 245 -13.17 -4.81 6.90
N GLY A 246 -14.14 -3.91 7.10
CA GLY A 246 -15.09 -3.50 6.05
C GLY A 246 -14.52 -2.63 4.92
N LYS A 247 -13.25 -2.21 5.00
CA LYS A 247 -12.58 -1.36 4.01
C LYS A 247 -11.40 -2.03 3.32
N GLU A 248 -10.98 -3.20 3.80
CA GLU A 248 -9.80 -3.88 3.28
C GLU A 248 -10.18 -5.04 2.36
N LEU A 249 -9.34 -5.27 1.34
CA LEU A 249 -9.41 -6.42 0.46
C LEU A 249 -8.07 -7.14 0.51
N TYR A 250 -8.06 -8.36 1.02
CA TYR A 250 -6.86 -9.18 1.04
C TYR A 250 -6.36 -9.45 -0.38
N GLY A 251 -5.05 -9.33 -0.58
CA GLY A 251 -4.41 -9.50 -1.88
C GLY A 251 -4.48 -8.28 -2.79
N LEU A 252 -5.13 -7.18 -2.39
CA LEU A 252 -5.29 -6.01 -3.26
C LEU A 252 -3.94 -5.41 -3.65
N TYR A 253 -3.02 -5.27 -2.71
CA TYR A 253 -1.66 -4.79 -2.99
C TYR A 253 -0.97 -5.62 -4.08
N GLU A 254 -0.98 -6.95 -3.93
CA GLU A 254 -0.40 -7.91 -4.86
C GLU A 254 -1.13 -7.89 -6.22
N ALA A 255 -2.45 -7.70 -6.20
CA ALA A 255 -3.29 -7.86 -7.36
C ALA A 255 -3.37 -6.64 -8.29
N ARG A 256 -3.06 -5.45 -7.79
CA ARG A 256 -3.14 -4.17 -8.54
C ARG A 256 -2.51 -4.22 -9.93
N PRO A 257 -1.27 -4.72 -10.14
CA PRO A 257 -0.67 -4.78 -11.47
C PRO A 257 -1.45 -5.70 -12.42
N ALA A 258 -1.91 -6.86 -11.95
CA ALA A 258 -2.65 -7.82 -12.76
C ALA A 258 -4.07 -7.34 -13.07
N MET A 259 -4.75 -6.69 -12.11
CA MET A 259 -6.05 -6.06 -12.32
C MET A 259 -5.98 -4.99 -13.41
N ARG A 260 -4.96 -4.13 -13.38
CA ARG A 260 -4.74 -3.10 -14.42
C ARG A 260 -4.55 -3.71 -15.80
N ARG A 261 -3.76 -4.78 -15.92
CA ARG A 261 -3.52 -5.47 -17.21
C ARG A 261 -4.76 -6.19 -17.74
N ARG A 262 -5.58 -6.76 -16.84
CA ARG A 262 -6.76 -7.57 -17.22
C ARG A 262 -8.04 -6.75 -17.36
N GLY A 263 -8.14 -5.60 -16.72
CA GLY A 263 -9.33 -4.74 -16.72
C GLY A 263 -10.45 -5.19 -15.76
N TYR A 264 -10.22 -6.22 -14.93
CA TYR A 264 -11.19 -6.70 -13.94
C TYR A 264 -10.51 -7.34 -12.72
N ALA A 265 -11.25 -7.42 -11.62
CA ALA A 265 -10.89 -8.14 -10.40
C ALA A 265 -11.68 -9.44 -10.27
N LEU A 266 -11.07 -10.47 -9.68
CA LEU A 266 -11.76 -11.67 -9.21
C LEU A 266 -11.97 -11.54 -7.71
N VAL A 267 -13.22 -11.59 -7.25
CA VAL A 267 -13.52 -11.58 -5.80
C VAL A 267 -13.82 -13.01 -5.37
N VAL A 268 -13.13 -13.47 -4.34
CA VAL A 268 -13.24 -14.83 -3.77
C VAL A 268 -13.47 -14.78 -2.26
N GLU A 269 -13.80 -15.90 -1.66
CA GLU A 269 -14.26 -15.96 -0.27
C GLU A 269 -13.13 -15.83 0.76
N GLY A 270 -11.92 -16.31 0.47
CA GLY A 270 -10.87 -16.35 1.50
C GLY A 270 -9.44 -16.22 1.02
N TYR A 271 -8.55 -16.06 2.00
CA TYR A 271 -7.11 -15.87 1.80
C TYR A 271 -6.47 -16.99 0.98
N MET A 272 -6.87 -18.24 1.27
CA MET A 272 -6.35 -19.41 0.57
C MET A 272 -6.69 -19.39 -0.92
N ASP A 273 -7.90 -18.94 -1.28
CA ASP A 273 -8.34 -18.87 -2.66
C ASP A 273 -7.52 -17.84 -3.44
N VAL A 274 -7.30 -16.66 -2.84
CA VAL A 274 -6.46 -15.60 -3.41
C VAL A 274 -5.03 -16.11 -3.66
N VAL A 275 -4.40 -16.71 -2.64
CA VAL A 275 -3.02 -17.21 -2.74
C VAL A 275 -2.94 -18.34 -3.78
N ALA A 276 -3.89 -19.28 -3.78
CA ALA A 276 -3.90 -20.37 -4.75
C ALA A 276 -4.11 -19.89 -6.19
N LEU A 277 -5.05 -18.95 -6.41
CA LEU A 277 -5.30 -18.36 -7.72
C LEU A 277 -4.09 -17.60 -8.24
N ALA A 278 -3.45 -16.80 -7.38
CA ALA A 278 -2.24 -16.07 -7.74
C ALA A 278 -1.11 -17.01 -8.17
N GLN A 279 -0.93 -18.15 -7.48
CA GLN A 279 0.04 -19.18 -7.88
C GLN A 279 -0.24 -19.74 -9.28
N HIS A 280 -1.51 -19.89 -9.66
CA HIS A 280 -1.93 -20.42 -10.96
C HIS A 280 -2.08 -19.32 -12.03
N GLY A 281 -1.46 -18.15 -11.83
CA GLY A 281 -1.43 -17.07 -12.82
C GLY A 281 -2.63 -16.13 -12.79
N PHE A 282 -3.59 -16.34 -11.88
CA PHE A 282 -4.73 -15.44 -11.64
C PHE A 282 -4.39 -14.43 -10.55
N GLY A 283 -3.33 -13.65 -10.79
CA GLY A 283 -2.85 -12.64 -9.86
C GLY A 283 -3.77 -11.44 -9.67
N ASN A 284 -5.00 -11.43 -10.22
CA ASN A 284 -5.98 -10.35 -10.07
C ASN A 284 -7.11 -10.70 -9.07
N ALA A 285 -6.89 -11.69 -8.21
CA ALA A 285 -7.84 -12.13 -7.18
C ALA A 285 -7.71 -11.36 -5.87
N VAL A 286 -8.83 -11.11 -5.19
CA VAL A 286 -8.93 -10.48 -3.86
C VAL A 286 -10.02 -11.15 -3.01
N ALA A 287 -9.94 -11.00 -1.69
CA ALA A 287 -10.95 -11.50 -0.75
C ALA A 287 -11.35 -10.44 0.29
N THR A 288 -12.58 -10.52 0.78
CA THR A 288 -13.15 -9.65 1.84
C THR A 288 -12.77 -10.08 3.26
#